data_AF-A0A7C8R7R6-F1
#
_entry.id   AF-A0A7C8R7R6-F1
#
_cell.length_a   1.000
_cell.length_b   1.000
_cell.length_c   1.000
_cell.angle_alpha   90.00
_cell.angle_beta   90.00
_cell.angle_gamma   90.00
#
_symmetry.space_group_name_H-M   'P 1'
#
loop_
_entity.id
_entity.type
_entity.pdbx_description
1 polymer ?
#
loop_
_entity_poly.entity_id
_entity_poly.type
_entity_poly.pdbx_seq_one_letter_code
_entity_poly.pdbx_strand_id
1 'polypeptide(L)'
;MPVAAIKSLVDLVERINSQTTAEFLDVLNRGIDALKESIRNPISLSAGCDLFLRFIVRFLRHSQSMPKLVAHLKQSYKLFGTRAKDSRKKLANIGSKFITDGCTIMTISYSRVVLGMMDVALKNHIRFQVVVTEGSGGKRLASILRERGVPVAIIPEGAVGYAMNKVDFVLIGAEGVVENGGIINVLGTCQMATLAKAAGKSIYAVCETHKFVRLYPIDCELKP
;
A
#
# COMPACT_ATOMS: atom_id res chain seq x y z
N MET A 1 3.99 2.88 -5.74
CA MET A 1 5.23 2.22 -6.16
C MET A 1 4.97 0.94 -6.95
N PRO A 2 4.17 -0.05 -6.51
CA PRO A 2 4.07 -1.34 -7.21
C PRO A 2 3.57 -1.24 -8.66
N VAL A 3 2.54 -0.42 -8.91
CA VAL A 3 2.03 -0.18 -10.28
C VAL A 3 3.09 0.46 -11.20
N ALA A 4 3.94 1.33 -10.65
CA ALA A 4 5.02 1.96 -11.40
C ALA A 4 6.16 0.98 -11.69
N ALA A 5 6.51 0.12 -10.73
CA ALA A 5 7.47 -0.95 -10.92
C ALA A 5 7.07 -1.88 -12.07
N ILE A 6 5.80 -2.30 -12.08
CA ILE A 6 5.25 -3.13 -13.15
C ILE A 6 5.32 -2.41 -14.50
N LYS A 7 5.02 -1.10 -14.55
CA LYS A 7 5.17 -0.32 -15.79
C LYS A 7 6.60 -0.36 -16.30
N SER A 8 7.57 -0.07 -15.43
CA SER A 8 8.99 -0.08 -15.80
C SER A 8 9.46 -1.45 -16.31
N LEU A 9 8.96 -2.53 -15.72
CA LEU A 9 9.28 -3.89 -16.17
C LEU A 9 8.60 -4.25 -17.50
N VAL A 10 7.40 -3.76 -17.76
CA VAL A 10 6.76 -3.89 -19.08
C VAL A 10 7.57 -3.16 -20.14
N ASP A 11 7.98 -1.93 -19.86
CA ASP A 11 8.82 -1.13 -20.76
C ASP A 11 10.18 -1.80 -21.01
N LEU A 12 10.74 -2.49 -20.00
CA LEU A 12 11.95 -3.31 -20.14
C LEU A 12 11.72 -4.50 -21.07
N VAL A 13 10.66 -5.29 -20.84
CA VAL A 13 10.34 -6.49 -21.65
C VAL A 13 10.14 -6.14 -23.13
N GLU A 14 9.61 -4.95 -23.44
CA GLU A 14 9.48 -4.48 -24.83
C GLU A 14 10.81 -4.28 -25.55
N ARG A 15 11.92 -4.12 -24.81
CA ARG A 15 13.26 -3.90 -25.36
C ARG A 15 14.12 -5.16 -25.36
N ILE A 16 13.65 -6.27 -24.77
CA ILE A 16 14.41 -7.51 -24.69
C ILE A 16 14.27 -8.28 -26.01
N ASN A 17 15.39 -8.45 -26.71
CA ASN A 17 15.51 -9.32 -27.89
C ASN A 17 16.23 -10.62 -27.52
N SER A 18 15.62 -11.44 -26.66
CA SER A 18 16.19 -12.73 -26.21
C SER A 18 15.67 -13.89 -27.06
N GLN A 19 16.54 -14.83 -27.43
CA GLN A 19 16.14 -16.01 -28.21
C GLN A 19 15.68 -17.18 -27.32
N THR A 20 16.06 -17.18 -26.03
CA THR A 20 15.72 -18.25 -25.09
C THR A 20 14.97 -17.74 -23.87
N THR A 21 14.17 -18.61 -23.25
CA THR A 21 13.46 -18.31 -22.00
C THR A 21 14.42 -18.09 -20.83
N ALA A 22 15.57 -18.77 -20.81
CA ALA A 22 16.57 -18.62 -19.76
C ALA A 22 17.22 -17.23 -19.80
N GLU A 23 17.68 -16.80 -20.98
CA GLU A 23 18.24 -15.46 -21.18
C GLU A 23 17.22 -14.36 -20.86
N PHE A 24 15.96 -14.55 -21.30
CA PHE A 24 14.88 -13.63 -20.98
C PHE A 24 14.69 -13.44 -19.46
N LEU A 25 14.66 -14.53 -18.71
CA LEU A 25 14.49 -14.49 -17.26
C LEU A 25 15.72 -13.91 -16.54
N ASP A 26 16.93 -14.17 -17.03
CA ASP A 26 18.16 -13.57 -16.51
C ASP A 26 18.15 -12.04 -16.65
N VAL A 27 17.87 -11.53 -17.85
CA VAL A 27 17.79 -10.08 -18.11
C VAL A 27 16.69 -9.43 -17.26
N LEU A 28 15.54 -10.10 -17.12
CA LEU A 28 14.44 -9.62 -16.30
C LEU A 28 14.83 -9.55 -14.81
N ASN A 29 15.47 -10.60 -14.27
CA ASN A 29 15.91 -10.61 -12.87
C ASN A 29 16.95 -9.52 -12.61
N ARG A 30 17.94 -9.35 -13.49
CA ARG A 30 18.90 -8.24 -13.40
C ARG A 30 18.21 -6.87 -13.40
N GLY A 31 17.18 -6.70 -14.23
CA GLY A 31 16.38 -5.47 -14.24
C GLY A 31 15.58 -5.26 -12.95
N ILE A 32 15.04 -6.33 -12.37
CA ILE A 32 14.34 -6.28 -11.07
C ILE A 32 15.31 -5.91 -9.95
N ASP A 33 16.50 -6.51 -9.92
CA ASP A 33 17.50 -6.26 -8.88
C ASP A 33 18.04 -4.83 -8.97
N ALA A 34 18.38 -4.35 -10.17
CA ALA A 34 18.75 -2.96 -10.40
C ALA A 34 17.64 -1.97 -9.96
N LEU A 35 16.37 -2.32 -10.19
CA LEU A 35 15.25 -1.49 -9.75
C LEU A 35 15.10 -1.50 -8.22
N LYS A 36 15.31 -2.65 -7.56
CA LYS A 36 15.28 -2.76 -6.10
C LYS A 36 16.42 -1.97 -5.45
N GLU A 37 17.63 -2.04 -6.00
CA GLU A 37 18.81 -1.32 -5.53
C GLU A 37 18.71 0.20 -5.72
N SER A 38 17.99 0.65 -6.77
CA SER A 38 17.82 2.09 -7.06
C SER A 38 17.03 2.87 -5.99
N ILE A 39 16.35 2.17 -5.07
CA ILE A 39 15.45 2.78 -4.09
C ILE A 39 15.81 2.28 -2.69
N ARG A 40 15.95 3.23 -1.75
CA ARG A 40 16.32 2.93 -0.35
C ARG A 40 15.36 1.94 0.33
N ASN A 41 14.06 2.07 0.12
CA ASN A 41 13.03 1.21 0.71
C ASN A 41 12.20 0.51 -0.39
N PRO A 42 12.66 -0.63 -0.92
CA PRO A 42 12.03 -1.26 -2.09
C PRO A 42 10.81 -2.10 -1.74
N ILE A 43 10.34 -2.18 -0.49
CA ILE A 43 9.31 -3.14 -0.04
C ILE A 43 8.02 -3.10 -0.89
N SER A 44 7.44 -1.92 -1.08
CA SER A 44 6.23 -1.80 -1.90
C SER A 44 6.51 -2.02 -3.40
N LEU A 45 7.76 -1.84 -3.83
CA LEU A 45 8.19 -2.07 -5.20
C LEU A 45 8.47 -3.56 -5.47
N SER A 46 9.12 -4.26 -4.54
CA SER A 46 9.40 -5.70 -4.60
C SER A 46 8.10 -6.49 -4.67
N ALA A 47 7.04 -6.07 -3.96
CA ALA A 47 5.69 -6.63 -4.12
C ALA A 47 5.23 -6.65 -5.59
N GLY A 48 5.44 -5.53 -6.29
CA GLY A 48 5.09 -5.38 -7.71
C GLY A 48 5.98 -6.22 -8.62
N CYS A 49 7.29 -6.23 -8.37
CA CYS A 49 8.26 -7.03 -9.11
C CYS A 49 7.98 -8.54 -8.98
N ASP A 50 7.73 -9.02 -7.77
CA ASP A 50 7.48 -10.43 -7.50
C ASP A 50 6.15 -10.88 -8.13
N LEU A 51 5.12 -10.03 -8.06
CA LEU A 51 3.84 -10.27 -8.74
C LEU A 51 4.02 -10.37 -10.26
N PHE A 52 4.83 -9.48 -10.84
CA PHE A 52 5.14 -9.47 -12.26
C PHE A 52 5.93 -10.71 -12.69
N LEU A 53 6.98 -11.07 -11.96
CA LEU A 53 7.78 -12.26 -12.23
C LEU A 53 6.93 -13.53 -12.18
N ARG A 54 6.07 -13.66 -11.16
CA ARG A 54 5.13 -14.79 -11.06
C ARG A 54 4.14 -14.84 -12.24
N PHE A 55 3.64 -13.69 -12.67
CA PHE A 55 2.76 -13.61 -13.83
C PHE A 55 3.46 -14.12 -15.11
N ILE A 56 4.69 -13.68 -15.33
CA ILE A 56 5.52 -14.12 -16.47
C ILE A 56 5.84 -15.61 -16.39
N VAL A 57 6.34 -16.10 -15.25
CA VAL A 57 6.68 -17.52 -15.09
C VAL A 57 5.44 -18.40 -15.29
N ARG A 58 4.27 -17.97 -14.77
CA ARG A 58 3.01 -18.68 -15.00
C ARG A 58 2.64 -18.69 -16.48
N PHE A 59 2.83 -17.59 -17.20
CA PHE A 59 2.53 -17.51 -18.63
C PHE A 59 3.46 -18.41 -19.44
N LEU A 60 4.77 -18.39 -19.17
CA LEU A 60 5.77 -19.21 -19.88
C LEU A 60 5.54 -20.72 -19.69
N ARG A 61 5.05 -21.14 -18.51
CA ARG A 61 4.68 -22.55 -18.26
C ARG A 61 3.55 -23.08 -19.13
N HIS A 62 2.71 -22.20 -19.69
CA HIS A 62 1.61 -22.59 -20.59
C HIS A 62 2.01 -22.52 -22.08
N SER A 63 3.32 -22.59 -22.38
CA SER A 63 3.89 -22.79 -23.72
C SER A 63 3.46 -21.76 -24.77
N GLN A 64 3.58 -20.47 -24.44
CA GLN A 64 3.32 -19.38 -25.39
C GLN A 64 4.61 -18.80 -25.99
N SER A 65 4.54 -18.43 -27.26
CA SER A 65 5.61 -17.76 -28.01
C SER A 65 5.89 -16.35 -27.47
N MET A 66 7.15 -15.92 -27.48
CA MET A 66 7.60 -14.61 -26.94
C MET A 66 6.84 -13.38 -27.49
N PRO A 67 6.49 -13.29 -28.79
CA PRO A 67 5.71 -12.17 -29.30
C PRO A 67 4.29 -12.10 -28.69
N LYS A 68 3.69 -13.26 -28.38
CA LYS A 68 2.39 -13.33 -27.70
C LYS A 68 2.51 -12.87 -26.25
N LEU A 69 3.63 -13.14 -25.59
CA LEU A 69 3.92 -12.64 -24.23
C LEU A 69 3.88 -11.10 -24.20
N VAL A 70 4.60 -10.43 -25.09
CA VAL A 70 4.67 -8.96 -25.11
C VAL A 70 3.29 -8.34 -25.36
N ALA A 71 2.54 -8.86 -26.34
CA ALA A 71 1.18 -8.40 -26.61
C ALA A 71 0.24 -8.61 -25.40
N HIS A 72 0.32 -9.80 -24.78
CA HIS A 72 -0.48 -10.13 -23.61
C HIS A 72 -0.11 -9.28 -22.38
N LEU A 73 1.17 -9.00 -22.17
CA LEU A 73 1.66 -8.14 -21.10
C LEU A 73 1.15 -6.70 -21.27
N LYS A 74 1.18 -6.15 -22.48
CA LYS A 74 0.64 -4.80 -22.77
C LYS A 74 -0.84 -4.69 -22.40
N GLN A 75 -1.64 -5.67 -22.83
CA GLN A 75 -3.07 -5.69 -22.53
C GLN A 75 -3.31 -5.89 -21.02
N SER A 76 -2.58 -6.82 -20.40
CA SER A 76 -2.72 -7.15 -18.98
C SER A 76 -2.28 -6.00 -18.07
N TYR A 77 -1.23 -5.27 -18.44
CA TYR A 77 -0.76 -4.10 -17.71
C TYR A 77 -1.79 -2.96 -17.74
N LYS A 78 -2.36 -2.63 -18.91
CA LYS A 78 -3.43 -1.62 -19.02
C LYS A 78 -4.60 -1.99 -18.10
N LEU A 79 -5.01 -3.26 -18.14
CA LEU A 79 -6.07 -3.78 -17.28
C LEU A 79 -5.69 -3.73 -15.80
N PHE A 80 -4.46 -4.07 -15.44
CA PHE A 80 -3.94 -3.98 -14.08
C PHE A 80 -3.95 -2.55 -13.55
N GLY A 81 -3.53 -1.57 -14.35
CA GLY A 81 -3.57 -0.15 -13.98
C GLY A 81 -4.99 0.34 -13.65
N THR A 82 -5.97 -0.03 -14.48
CA THR A 82 -7.39 0.26 -14.23
C THR A 82 -7.88 -0.46 -12.97
N ARG A 83 -7.62 -1.77 -12.86
CA ARG A 83 -8.00 -2.58 -11.68
C ARG A 83 -7.37 -2.07 -10.39
N ALA A 84 -6.13 -1.58 -10.41
CA ALA A 84 -5.48 -1.01 -9.23
C ALA A 84 -6.17 0.28 -8.77
N LYS A 85 -6.63 1.13 -9.70
CA LYS A 85 -7.45 2.32 -9.37
C LYS A 85 -8.81 1.92 -8.83
N ASP A 86 -9.47 0.96 -9.46
CA ASP A 86 -10.80 0.49 -9.05
C ASP A 86 -10.77 -0.24 -7.70
N SER A 87 -9.67 -0.96 -7.41
CA SER A 87 -9.47 -1.62 -6.12
C SER A 87 -9.47 -0.61 -4.97
N ARG A 88 -8.87 0.58 -5.15
CA ARG A 88 -8.94 1.64 -4.14
C ARG A 88 -10.36 2.16 -3.94
N LYS A 89 -11.15 2.31 -5.02
CA LYS A 89 -12.56 2.72 -4.91
C LYS A 89 -13.39 1.67 -4.18
N LYS A 90 -13.19 0.39 -4.52
CA LYS A 90 -13.85 -0.74 -3.84
C LYS A 90 -13.49 -0.78 -2.36
N LEU A 91 -12.20 -0.66 -2.04
CA LEU A 91 -11.72 -0.58 -0.65
C LEU A 91 -12.34 0.62 0.09
N ALA A 92 -12.42 1.78 -0.56
CA ALA A 92 -13.04 2.96 0.02
C ALA A 92 -14.52 2.72 0.38
N ASN A 93 -15.29 2.10 -0.52
CA ASN A 93 -16.70 1.80 -0.31
C ASN A 93 -16.96 0.73 0.75
N ILE A 94 -16.09 -0.28 0.84
CA ILE A 94 -16.19 -1.33 1.86
C ILE A 94 -15.76 -0.77 3.21
N GLY A 95 -14.63 -0.06 3.23
CA GLY A 95 -14.01 0.48 4.42
C GLY A 95 -14.78 1.65 5.04
N SER A 96 -15.50 2.46 4.26
CA SER A 96 -16.28 3.58 4.80
C SER A 96 -17.36 3.14 5.78
N LYS A 97 -17.78 1.87 5.75
CA LYS A 97 -18.76 1.29 6.68
C LYS A 97 -18.23 1.16 8.12
N PHE A 98 -16.91 1.19 8.31
CA PHE A 98 -16.30 1.19 9.64
C PHE A 98 -16.31 2.58 10.29
N ILE A 99 -16.52 3.64 9.50
CA ILE A 99 -16.61 5.01 9.98
C ILE A 99 -18.07 5.26 10.35
N THR A 100 -18.35 5.41 11.65
CA THR A 100 -19.69 5.66 12.17
C THR A 100 -19.90 7.14 12.47
N ASP A 101 -21.16 7.58 12.56
CA ASP A 101 -21.45 8.98 12.91
C ASP A 101 -20.95 9.32 14.32
N GLY A 102 -20.28 10.46 14.46
CA GLY A 102 -19.68 10.95 15.69
C GLY A 102 -18.34 10.33 16.06
N CYS A 103 -17.78 9.39 15.29
CA CYS A 103 -16.54 8.71 15.70
C CYS A 103 -15.29 9.60 15.58
N THR A 104 -14.29 9.31 16.41
CA THR A 104 -12.97 9.92 16.38
C THR A 104 -11.94 8.88 15.95
N ILE A 105 -11.29 9.13 14.81
CA ILE A 105 -10.35 8.21 14.16
C ILE A 105 -8.92 8.69 14.40
N MET A 106 -8.04 7.82 14.89
CA MET A 106 -6.61 8.09 14.88
C MET A 106 -5.95 7.55 13.61
N THR A 107 -5.03 8.31 13.02
CA THR A 107 -4.27 7.85 11.85
C THR A 107 -2.81 8.34 11.89
N ILE A 108 -1.96 7.65 11.13
CA ILE A 108 -0.54 7.95 11.02
C ILE A 108 -0.17 8.21 9.56
N SER A 109 0.52 9.33 9.31
CA SER A 109 1.00 9.72 7.98
C SER A 109 -0.12 9.93 6.95
N TYR A 110 0.26 10.20 5.69
CA TYR A 110 -0.64 10.34 4.56
C TYR A 110 -0.80 9.00 3.83
N SER A 111 -2.02 8.45 3.84
CA SER A 111 -2.38 7.29 3.03
C SER A 111 -3.52 7.61 2.06
N ARG A 112 -3.29 7.32 0.77
CA ARG A 112 -4.29 7.52 -0.30
C ARG A 112 -5.54 6.67 -0.11
N VAL A 113 -5.40 5.48 0.48
CA VAL A 113 -6.54 4.57 0.69
C VAL A 113 -7.36 5.01 1.89
N VAL A 114 -6.70 5.42 2.98
CA VAL A 114 -7.36 5.98 4.17
C VAL A 114 -8.10 7.27 3.81
N LEU A 115 -7.46 8.17 3.07
CA LEU A 115 -8.11 9.39 2.56
C LEU A 115 -9.32 9.05 1.68
N GLY A 116 -9.19 8.07 0.78
CA GLY A 116 -10.30 7.63 -0.06
C GLY A 116 -11.49 7.07 0.73
N MET A 117 -11.23 6.35 1.82
CA MET A 117 -12.28 5.87 2.74
C MET A 117 -12.99 7.03 3.44
N MET A 118 -12.22 8.00 3.95
CA MET A 118 -12.75 9.21 4.58
C MET A 118 -13.58 10.03 3.59
N ASP A 119 -13.17 10.10 2.32
CA ASP A 119 -13.91 10.79 1.26
C ASP A 119 -15.25 10.15 0.96
N VAL A 120 -15.33 8.82 0.98
CA VAL A 120 -16.60 8.12 0.80
C VAL A 120 -17.49 8.32 2.02
N ALA A 121 -16.93 8.31 3.24
CA ALA A 121 -17.69 8.60 4.45
C ALA A 121 -18.28 10.03 4.46
N LEU A 122 -17.50 11.02 4.04
CA LEU A 122 -17.96 12.40 3.87
C LEU A 122 -19.10 12.54 2.85
N LYS A 123 -18.98 11.84 1.71
CA LYS A 123 -20.04 11.82 0.68
C LYS A 123 -21.34 11.19 1.18
N ASN A 124 -21.24 10.29 2.15
CA ASN A 124 -22.40 9.68 2.82
C ASN A 124 -22.90 10.52 4.00
N HIS A 125 -22.43 11.76 4.15
CA HIS A 125 -22.82 12.69 5.22
C HIS A 125 -22.56 12.18 6.66
N ILE A 126 -21.59 11.28 6.82
CA ILE A 126 -21.17 10.79 8.14
C ILE A 126 -20.27 11.85 8.78
N ARG A 127 -20.57 12.25 10.01
CA ARG A 127 -19.73 13.20 10.77
C ARG A 127 -18.69 12.41 11.53
N PHE A 128 -17.42 12.79 11.41
CA PHE A 128 -16.33 12.17 12.15
C PHE A 128 -15.23 13.19 12.39
N GLN A 129 -14.35 12.89 13.33
CA GLN A 129 -13.17 13.70 13.66
C GLN A 129 -11.92 12.86 13.45
N VAL A 130 -10.79 13.52 13.15
CA VAL A 130 -9.53 12.83 12.90
C VAL A 130 -8.43 13.39 13.79
N VAL A 131 -7.71 12.48 14.44
CA VAL A 131 -6.46 12.75 15.13
C VAL A 131 -5.32 12.20 14.29
N VAL A 132 -4.42 13.06 13.83
CA VAL A 132 -3.29 12.67 12.98
C VAL A 132 -1.96 13.03 13.65
N THR A 133 -0.98 12.14 13.57
CA THR A 133 0.38 12.45 14.03
C THR A 133 1.08 13.40 13.06
N GLU A 134 1.93 14.28 13.58
CA GLU A 134 2.60 15.31 12.79
C GLU A 134 3.67 14.82 11.81
N GLY A 135 4.04 13.53 11.90
CA GLY A 135 5.11 12.86 11.14
C GLY A 135 4.96 12.96 9.62
N SER A 136 5.78 12.20 8.89
CA SER A 136 5.90 12.35 7.43
C SER A 136 4.53 12.28 6.71
N GLY A 137 4.04 13.43 6.22
CA GLY A 137 2.75 13.53 5.52
C GLY A 137 1.51 13.78 6.39
N GLY A 138 1.61 13.79 7.73
CA GLY A 138 0.47 14.05 8.62
C GLY A 138 -0.13 15.45 8.45
N LYS A 139 0.72 16.49 8.37
CA LYS A 139 0.30 17.88 8.09
C LYS A 139 -0.42 18.01 6.74
N ARG A 140 0.04 17.27 5.72
CA ARG A 140 -0.60 17.23 4.40
C ARG A 140 -1.99 16.61 4.49
N LEU A 141 -2.14 15.48 5.18
CA LEU A 141 -3.45 14.86 5.38
C LEU A 141 -4.40 15.80 6.13
N ALA A 142 -3.92 16.48 7.17
CA ALA A 142 -4.69 17.45 7.93
C ALA A 142 -5.20 18.61 7.06
N SER A 143 -4.34 19.18 6.20
CA SER A 143 -4.76 20.25 5.27
C SER A 143 -5.90 19.79 4.37
N ILE A 144 -5.73 18.64 3.71
CA ILE A 144 -6.72 18.10 2.77
C ILE A 144 -8.06 17.82 3.46
N LEU A 145 -8.03 17.28 4.69
CA LEU A 145 -9.24 16.98 5.44
C LEU A 145 -9.93 18.25 5.95
N ARG A 146 -9.16 19.25 6.39
CA ARG A 146 -9.71 20.55 6.82
C ARG A 146 -10.35 21.31 5.66
N GLU A 147 -9.74 21.30 4.48
CA GLU A 147 -10.32 21.85 3.23
C GLU A 147 -11.67 21.19 2.88
N ARG A 148 -11.88 19.95 3.34
CA ARG A 148 -13.13 19.18 3.16
C ARG A 148 -14.10 19.30 4.33
N GLY A 149 -13.82 20.17 5.30
CA GLY A 149 -14.70 20.42 6.45
C GLY A 149 -14.61 19.39 7.58
N VAL A 150 -13.61 18.50 7.58
CA VAL A 150 -13.40 17.53 8.67
C VAL A 150 -12.63 18.20 9.81
N PRO A 151 -13.08 18.12 11.07
CA PRO A 151 -12.30 18.54 12.23
C PRO A 151 -11.06 17.64 12.38
N VAL A 152 -9.87 18.25 12.30
CA VAL A 152 -8.59 17.53 12.44
C VAL A 152 -7.72 18.13 13.53
N ALA A 153 -7.33 17.31 14.50
CA ALA A 153 -6.30 17.60 15.48
C ALA A 153 -4.97 16.98 15.03
N ILE A 154 -3.90 17.79 15.03
CA ILE A 154 -2.54 17.32 14.79
C ILE A 154 -1.88 17.14 16.15
N ILE A 155 -1.30 15.97 16.39
CA ILE A 155 -0.59 15.67 17.64
C ILE A 155 0.88 15.31 17.35
N PRO A 156 1.81 15.60 18.28
CA PRO A 156 3.16 15.07 18.18
C PRO A 156 3.16 13.55 18.34
N GLU A 157 4.15 12.87 17.76
CA GLU A 157 4.24 11.40 17.81
C GLU A 157 4.31 10.86 19.25
N GLY A 158 4.93 11.61 20.17
CA GLY A 158 4.97 11.27 21.59
C GLY A 158 3.64 11.40 22.33
N ALA A 159 2.65 12.11 21.78
CA ALA A 159 1.34 12.29 22.41
C ALA A 159 0.29 11.24 21.99
N VAL A 160 0.68 10.23 21.19
CA VAL A 160 -0.22 9.15 20.75
C VAL A 160 -0.86 8.44 21.95
N GLY A 161 -0.09 8.14 23.00
CA GLY A 161 -0.60 7.48 24.20
C GLY A 161 -1.66 8.34 24.94
N TYR A 162 -1.40 9.64 25.06
CA TYR A 162 -2.34 10.58 25.67
C TYR A 162 -3.64 10.71 24.86
N ALA A 163 -3.54 10.76 23.54
CA ALA A 163 -4.69 10.90 22.65
C ALA A 163 -5.49 9.60 22.49
N MET A 164 -4.92 8.43 22.82
CA MET A 164 -5.55 7.12 22.57
C MET A 164 -6.90 6.94 23.28
N ASN A 165 -7.05 7.51 24.48
CA ASN A 165 -8.32 7.44 25.21
C ASN A 165 -9.44 8.30 24.58
N LYS A 166 -9.07 9.27 23.72
CA LYS A 166 -10.00 10.19 23.04
C LYS A 166 -10.43 9.68 21.66
N VAL A 167 -9.89 8.56 21.19
CA VAL A 167 -10.23 7.99 19.89
C VAL A 167 -11.01 6.69 20.04
N ASP A 168 -11.86 6.38 19.06
CA ASP A 168 -12.66 5.16 19.06
C ASP A 168 -11.87 3.99 18.47
N PHE A 169 -11.16 4.25 17.37
CA PHE A 169 -10.30 3.27 16.71
C PHE A 169 -9.17 3.94 15.93
N VAL A 170 -8.19 3.12 15.56
CA VAL A 170 -7.04 3.52 14.77
C VAL A 170 -7.20 2.99 13.34
N LEU A 171 -6.96 3.84 12.36
CA LEU A 171 -7.00 3.51 10.94
C LEU A 171 -5.66 3.86 10.28
N ILE A 172 -4.95 2.86 9.79
CA ILE A 172 -3.62 3.02 9.18
C ILE A 172 -3.60 2.52 7.73
N GLY A 173 -2.67 3.05 6.94
CA GLY A 173 -2.29 2.44 5.66
C GLY A 173 -1.27 1.32 5.85
N ALA A 174 -0.94 0.65 4.74
CA ALA A 174 0.25 -0.20 4.67
C ALA A 174 1.03 0.06 3.38
N GLU A 175 2.36 -0.02 3.47
CA GLU A 175 3.25 -0.07 2.32
C GLU A 175 3.42 -1.50 1.78
N GLY A 176 3.42 -2.47 2.70
CA GLY A 176 3.49 -3.90 2.41
C GLY A 176 2.80 -4.74 3.48
N VAL A 177 2.28 -5.91 3.10
CA VAL A 177 1.77 -6.93 4.02
C VAL A 177 2.60 -8.19 3.86
N VAL A 178 3.22 -8.64 4.95
CA VAL A 178 4.11 -9.81 4.99
C VAL A 178 3.32 -11.11 5.14
N GLU A 179 4.00 -12.24 4.96
CA GLU A 179 3.34 -13.55 4.87
C GLU A 179 2.58 -13.95 6.15
N ASN A 180 3.04 -13.53 7.32
CA ASN A 180 2.33 -13.74 8.60
C ASN A 180 1.19 -12.73 8.85
N GLY A 181 0.86 -11.87 7.88
CA GLY A 181 -0.15 -10.82 8.01
C GLY A 181 0.34 -9.56 8.72
N GLY A 182 1.62 -9.50 9.09
CA GLY A 182 2.25 -8.30 9.61
C GLY A 182 2.19 -7.12 8.64
N ILE A 183 2.20 -5.91 9.19
CA ILE A 183 2.03 -4.67 8.43
C ILE A 183 3.36 -3.91 8.40
N ILE A 184 3.88 -3.68 7.20
CA ILE A 184 5.00 -2.77 6.99
C ILE A 184 4.46 -1.41 6.57
N ASN A 185 4.77 -0.39 7.36
CA ASN A 185 4.33 0.99 7.14
C ASN A 185 5.37 1.96 7.75
N VAL A 186 5.05 3.26 7.75
CA VAL A 186 5.90 4.32 8.31
C VAL A 186 6.29 4.08 9.78
N LEU A 187 7.41 4.69 10.17
CA LEU A 187 7.87 4.75 11.56
C LEU A 187 6.74 5.19 12.50
N GLY A 188 6.70 4.60 13.70
CA GLY A 188 5.66 4.87 14.70
C GLY A 188 4.40 4.01 14.55
N THR A 189 4.21 3.30 13.43
CA THR A 189 3.03 2.41 13.25
C THR A 189 2.98 1.30 14.31
N CYS A 190 4.12 0.65 14.59
CA CYS A 190 4.19 -0.39 15.62
C CYS A 190 3.94 0.18 17.03
N GLN A 191 4.49 1.36 17.34
CA GLN A 191 4.25 2.04 18.61
C GLN A 191 2.77 2.37 18.81
N MET A 192 2.12 2.94 17.78
CA MET A 192 0.69 3.23 17.78
C MET A 192 -0.15 1.96 17.95
N ALA A 193 0.22 0.86 17.29
CA ALA A 193 -0.48 -0.42 17.44
C ALA A 193 -0.37 -0.99 18.87
N THR A 194 0.83 -0.93 19.47
CA THR A 194 1.06 -1.38 20.85
C THR A 194 0.26 -0.53 21.84
N LEU A 195 0.24 0.80 21.67
CA LEU A 195 -0.53 1.71 22.51
C LEU A 195 -2.05 1.50 22.34
N ALA A 196 -2.52 1.27 21.11
CA ALA A 196 -3.92 0.96 20.85
C ALA A 196 -4.34 -0.33 21.54
N LYS A 197 -3.52 -1.39 21.42
CA LYS A 197 -3.75 -2.67 22.12
C LYS A 197 -3.79 -2.50 23.63
N ALA A 198 -2.85 -1.74 24.21
CA ALA A 198 -2.81 -1.46 25.64
C ALA A 198 -4.05 -0.68 26.13
N ALA A 199 -4.58 0.22 25.30
CA ALA A 199 -5.79 0.99 25.58
C ALA A 199 -7.10 0.28 25.20
N GLY A 200 -7.05 -0.98 24.74
CA GLY A 200 -8.24 -1.73 24.31
C GLY A 200 -8.91 -1.17 23.05
N LYS A 201 -8.19 -0.40 22.23
CA LYS A 201 -8.70 0.21 20.99
C LYS A 201 -8.44 -0.70 19.79
N SER A 202 -9.42 -0.78 18.90
CA SER A 202 -9.28 -1.54 17.65
C SER A 202 -8.36 -0.81 16.66
N ILE A 203 -7.53 -1.56 15.94
CA ILE A 203 -6.67 -1.05 14.87
C ILE A 203 -6.98 -1.74 13.55
N TYR A 204 -7.18 -0.95 12.51
CA TYR A 204 -7.46 -1.41 11.16
C TYR A 204 -6.37 -0.95 10.20
N ALA A 205 -5.78 -1.90 9.48
CA ALA A 205 -4.83 -1.61 8.42
C ALA A 205 -5.49 -1.79 7.05
N VAL A 206 -5.34 -0.79 6.18
CA VAL A 206 -5.97 -0.78 4.86
C VAL A 206 -4.92 -0.74 3.76
N CYS A 207 -5.00 -1.73 2.87
CA CYS A 207 -4.05 -1.87 1.78
C CYS A 207 -4.68 -2.54 0.55
N GLU A 208 -4.06 -2.31 -0.61
CA GLU A 208 -4.40 -3.01 -1.83
C GLU A 208 -3.71 -4.38 -1.91
N THR A 209 -4.35 -5.36 -2.54
CA THR A 209 -3.85 -6.75 -2.66
C THR A 209 -2.47 -6.86 -3.35
N HIS A 210 -2.13 -5.91 -4.22
CA HIS A 210 -0.84 -5.88 -4.92
C HIS A 210 0.31 -5.31 -4.06
N LYS A 211 0.10 -5.14 -2.75
CA LYS A 211 1.14 -4.82 -1.76
C LYS A 211 1.54 -6.02 -0.90
N PHE A 212 1.01 -7.21 -1.18
CA PHE A 212 1.38 -8.40 -0.44
C PHE A 212 2.79 -8.81 -0.88
N VAL A 213 3.71 -8.88 0.09
CA VAL A 213 5.13 -9.16 -0.14
C VAL A 213 5.48 -10.55 0.36
N ARG A 214 6.36 -11.23 -0.39
CA ARG A 214 6.88 -12.54 0.01
C ARG A 214 8.07 -12.39 0.96
N LEU A 215 7.81 -11.84 2.14
CA LEU A 215 8.79 -11.62 3.19
C LEU A 215 8.21 -12.14 4.50
N TYR A 216 9.04 -12.79 5.32
CA TYR A 216 8.66 -13.31 6.64
C TYR A 216 9.64 -12.75 7.68
N PRO A 217 9.41 -11.52 8.19
CA PRO A 217 10.21 -10.98 9.26
C PRO A 217 9.90 -11.73 10.57
N ILE A 218 10.95 -12.14 11.27
CA ILE A 218 10.84 -12.84 12.56
C ILE A 218 10.63 -11.83 13.68
N ASP A 219 11.26 -10.67 13.58
CA ASP A 219 11.20 -9.57 14.55
C ASP A 219 10.51 -8.34 13.95
N CYS A 220 10.28 -7.31 14.77
CA CYS A 220 9.82 -5.99 14.27
C CYS A 220 10.87 -5.27 13.40
N GLU A 221 12.08 -5.84 13.27
CA GLU A 221 13.12 -5.37 12.37
C GLU A 221 13.12 -6.19 11.07
N LEU A 222 13.12 -5.48 9.95
CA LEU A 222 13.51 -6.05 8.67
C LEU A 222 15.04 -6.09 8.67
N LYS A 223 15.62 -7.24 9.01
CA LYS A 223 17.06 -7.47 8.78
C LYS A 223 17.32 -7.33 7.27
N PRO A 224 18.36 -6.58 6.86
CA PRO A 224 18.70 -6.38 5.45
C PRO A 224 19.04 -7.70 4.75
#